data_AF-A0A7S3JK91-F1
#
_entry.id   AF-A0A7S3JK91-F1
#
_cell.length_a   1.000
_cell.length_b   1.000
_cell.length_c   1.000
_cell.angle_alpha   90.00
_cell.angle_beta   90.00
_cell.angle_gamma   90.00
#
_symmetry.space_group_name_H-M   'P 1'
#
loop_
_entity.id
_entity.type
_entity.pdbx_description
1 polymer ?
#
loop_
_entity_poly.entity_id
_entity_poly.type
_entity_poly.pdbx_seq_one_letter_code
_entity_poly.pdbx_strand_id
1 'polypeptide(L)'
;DTRDHLTTISLKDAVDFVDENPHPRLWKLIAEAALDKLDFQIAEKAFVKIEDYHGIKFLKRLKNIDDKHKQKAEISAYFNKFDEAEQIYREIDRKDLAMELRMRLGDWSKVVTLIEQGVGNDEILKEAYNKMGEFCIDKQRWNKAAFYFQQANNYEALIDVYYRLEQFTNMDKLIDDIPQTSSALNILAEKM
;
A
#
# COMPACT_ATOMS: atom_id res chain seq x y z
N ASP A 1 0.81 -38.87 -23.19
CA ASP A 1 0.14 -39.03 -21.88
C ASP A 1 1.09 -39.26 -20.71
N THR A 2 1.99 -38.31 -20.46
CA THR A 2 2.85 -38.27 -19.26
C THR A 2 2.93 -36.87 -18.65
N ARG A 3 2.30 -35.87 -19.29
CA ARG A 3 2.22 -34.48 -18.81
C ARG A 3 1.10 -34.26 -17.79
N ASP A 4 0.06 -35.10 -17.78
CA ASP A 4 -1.05 -35.04 -16.82
C ASP A 4 -0.80 -35.82 -15.52
N HIS A 5 0.34 -36.49 -15.37
CA HIS A 5 0.70 -37.19 -14.12
C HIS A 5 1.66 -36.39 -13.23
N LEU A 6 2.17 -35.25 -13.71
CA LEU A 6 3.15 -34.42 -13.01
C LEU A 6 2.57 -33.14 -12.39
N THR A 7 1.30 -32.84 -12.63
CA THR A 7 0.62 -31.61 -12.12
C THR A 7 -0.09 -31.81 -10.79
N THR A 8 -0.05 -33.02 -10.21
CA THR A 8 -0.82 -33.33 -9.00
C THR A 8 -0.02 -34.20 -8.03
N ILE A 9 1.20 -33.77 -7.66
CA ILE A 9 1.63 -34.08 -6.29
C ILE A 9 0.57 -33.41 -5.41
N SER A 10 -0.27 -34.21 -4.75
CA SER A 10 -1.28 -33.64 -3.88
C SER A 10 -0.53 -32.85 -2.79
N LEU A 11 -1.11 -31.75 -2.30
CA LEU A 11 -0.45 -30.95 -1.26
C LEU A 11 -0.10 -31.82 -0.03
N LYS A 12 -0.83 -32.93 0.18
CA LYS A 12 -0.56 -33.94 1.19
C LYS A 12 0.72 -34.74 0.90
N ASP A 13 0.89 -35.27 -0.31
CA ASP A 13 2.11 -36.00 -0.68
C ASP A 13 3.35 -35.10 -0.58
N ALA A 14 3.20 -33.82 -0.92
CA ALA A 14 4.27 -32.83 -0.76
C ALA A 14 4.60 -32.58 0.71
N VAL A 15 3.59 -32.52 1.60
CA VAL A 15 3.80 -32.40 3.04
C VAL A 15 4.52 -33.64 3.59
N ASP A 16 4.10 -34.84 3.19
CA ASP A 16 4.70 -36.09 3.67
C ASP A 16 6.17 -36.18 3.26
N PHE A 17 6.49 -35.85 2.00
CA PHE A 17 7.88 -35.78 1.52
C PHE A 17 8.74 -34.79 2.32
N VAL A 18 8.18 -33.63 2.68
CA VAL A 18 8.89 -32.59 3.45
C VAL A 18 8.99 -32.95 4.93
N ASP A 19 8.04 -33.70 5.49
CA ASP A 19 8.17 -34.28 6.84
C ASP A 19 9.28 -35.35 6.89
N GLU A 20 9.46 -36.14 5.83
CA GLU A 20 10.57 -37.10 5.71
C GLU A 20 11.93 -36.42 5.43
N ASN A 21 11.91 -35.24 4.78
CA ASN A 21 13.11 -34.47 4.44
C ASN A 21 13.00 -33.01 4.92
N PRO A 22 13.06 -32.74 6.24
CA PRO A 22 12.78 -31.42 6.79
C PRO A 22 13.80 -30.37 6.32
N HIS A 23 13.30 -29.35 5.63
CA HIS A 23 14.10 -28.18 5.28
C HIS A 23 13.24 -26.91 5.29
N PRO A 24 13.67 -25.80 5.92
CA PRO A 24 12.85 -24.59 6.06
C PRO A 24 12.31 -24.04 4.74
N ARG A 25 13.14 -24.07 3.68
CA ARG A 25 12.73 -23.64 2.34
C ARG A 25 11.59 -24.48 1.77
N LEU A 26 11.57 -25.79 2.03
CA LEU A 26 10.51 -26.66 1.54
C LEU A 26 9.21 -26.39 2.29
N TRP A 27 9.26 -26.23 3.61
CA TRP A 27 8.09 -25.80 4.39
C TRP A 27 7.55 -24.43 3.97
N LYS A 28 8.41 -23.50 3.58
CA LYS A 28 7.97 -22.22 3.01
C LYS A 28 7.18 -22.41 1.71
N LEU A 29 7.63 -23.29 0.81
CA LEU A 29 6.90 -23.63 -0.41
C LEU A 29 5.57 -24.32 -0.12
N ILE A 30 5.51 -25.19 0.90
CA ILE A 30 4.26 -25.79 1.37
C ILE A 30 3.31 -24.70 1.89
N ALA A 31 3.79 -23.75 2.68
CA ALA A 31 2.96 -22.66 3.20
C ALA A 31 2.39 -21.79 2.06
N GLU A 32 3.20 -21.42 1.08
CA GLU A 32 2.78 -20.69 -0.14
C GLU A 32 1.70 -21.45 -0.90
N ALA A 33 1.95 -22.73 -1.24
CA ALA A 33 1.00 -23.56 -1.98
C ALA A 33 -0.29 -23.84 -1.19
N ALA A 34 -0.22 -23.94 0.13
CA ALA A 34 -1.38 -24.13 1.00
C ALA A 34 -2.24 -22.87 1.07
N LEU A 35 -1.62 -21.68 1.18
CA LEU A 35 -2.32 -20.39 1.14
C LEU A 35 -3.03 -20.19 -0.20
N ASP A 36 -2.39 -20.49 -1.33
CA ASP A 36 -3.00 -20.38 -2.67
C ASP A 36 -4.27 -21.25 -2.80
N LYS A 37 -4.28 -22.41 -2.14
CA LYS A 37 -5.42 -23.34 -2.09
C LYS A 37 -6.41 -23.04 -0.96
N LEU A 38 -6.15 -22.02 -0.14
CA LEU A 38 -6.89 -21.69 1.09
C LEU A 38 -6.95 -22.86 2.10
N ASP A 39 -5.95 -23.76 2.07
CA ASP A 39 -5.79 -24.82 3.05
C ASP A 39 -5.06 -24.27 4.28
N PHE A 40 -5.81 -23.60 5.15
CA PHE A 40 -5.26 -22.94 6.33
C PHE A 40 -4.71 -23.91 7.38
N GLN A 41 -5.12 -25.19 7.33
CA GLN A 41 -4.60 -26.20 8.24
C GLN A 41 -3.17 -26.59 7.85
N ILE A 42 -2.93 -26.85 6.56
CA ILE A 42 -1.59 -27.15 6.06
C ILE A 42 -0.69 -25.91 6.14
N ALA A 43 -1.21 -24.71 5.83
CA ALA A 43 -0.44 -23.47 5.96
C ALA A 43 0.01 -23.24 7.42
N GLU A 44 -0.87 -23.48 8.40
CA GLU A 44 -0.54 -23.34 9.82
C GLU A 44 0.53 -24.35 10.26
N LYS A 45 0.39 -25.63 9.86
CA LYS A 45 1.42 -26.65 10.09
C LYS A 45 2.78 -26.20 9.54
N ALA A 46 2.79 -25.69 8.30
CA ALA A 46 4.01 -25.24 7.66
C ALA A 46 4.66 -24.06 8.38
N PHE A 47 3.89 -23.03 8.78
CA PHE A 47 4.43 -21.90 9.53
C PHE A 47 4.95 -22.30 10.91
N VAL A 48 4.30 -23.25 11.61
CA VAL A 48 4.80 -23.79 12.88
C VAL A 48 6.16 -24.49 12.69
N LYS A 49 6.31 -25.26 11.61
CA LYS A 49 7.57 -25.98 11.31
C LYS A 49 8.75 -25.06 11.02
N ILE A 50 8.51 -23.84 10.56
CA ILE A 50 9.54 -22.82 10.32
C ILE A 50 9.56 -21.72 11.38
N GLU A 51 8.80 -21.89 12.47
CA GLU A 51 8.68 -20.93 13.58
C GLU A 51 8.28 -19.50 13.13
N ASP A 52 7.53 -19.39 12.03
CA ASP A 52 7.08 -18.11 11.48
C ASP A 52 5.82 -17.60 12.20
N TYR A 53 6.06 -16.93 13.33
CA TYR A 53 5.01 -16.30 14.12
C TYR A 53 4.23 -15.24 13.33
N HIS A 54 4.87 -14.55 12.39
CA HIS A 54 4.20 -13.55 11.56
C HIS A 54 3.20 -14.21 10.61
N GLY A 55 3.58 -15.33 9.97
CA GLY A 55 2.70 -16.17 9.16
C GLY A 55 1.52 -16.73 9.94
N ILE A 56 1.73 -17.19 11.18
CA ILE A 56 0.64 -17.67 12.05
C ILE A 56 -0.34 -16.54 12.40
N LYS A 57 0.17 -15.36 12.77
CA LYS A 57 -0.69 -14.20 13.07
C LYS A 57 -1.45 -13.73 11.83
N PHE A 58 -0.82 -13.77 10.66
CA PHE A 58 -1.45 -13.49 9.38
C PHE A 58 -2.62 -14.46 9.11
N LEU A 59 -2.40 -15.78 9.22
CA LEU A 59 -3.43 -16.80 9.06
C LEU A 59 -4.63 -16.59 9.98
N LYS A 60 -4.40 -16.23 11.26
CA LYS A 60 -5.50 -15.96 12.20
C LYS A 60 -6.40 -14.81 11.73
N ARG A 61 -5.82 -13.75 11.16
CA ARG A 61 -6.61 -12.65 10.59
C ARG A 61 -7.32 -13.09 9.31
N LEU A 62 -6.64 -13.84 8.46
CA LEU A 62 -7.16 -14.33 7.19
C LEU A 62 -8.39 -15.23 7.36
N LYS A 63 -8.37 -16.10 8.38
CA LYS A 63 -9.51 -16.98 8.75
C LYS A 63 -10.78 -16.20 9.15
N ASN A 64 -10.65 -14.94 9.58
CA ASN A 64 -11.79 -14.09 9.97
C ASN A 64 -12.39 -13.30 8.81
N ILE A 65 -11.85 -13.45 7.59
CA ILE A 65 -12.38 -12.81 6.38
C ILE A 65 -13.33 -13.81 5.71
N ASP A 66 -14.61 -13.45 5.59
CA ASP A 66 -15.63 -14.35 5.01
C ASP A 66 -15.51 -14.52 3.49
N ASP A 67 -14.99 -13.50 2.80
CA ASP A 67 -14.90 -13.47 1.35
C ASP A 67 -13.59 -14.09 0.85
N LYS A 68 -13.70 -15.17 0.05
CA LYS A 68 -12.54 -15.89 -0.51
C LYS A 68 -11.68 -15.05 -1.45
N HIS A 69 -12.25 -14.11 -2.19
CA HIS A 69 -11.48 -13.22 -3.06
C HIS A 69 -10.70 -12.21 -2.23
N LYS A 70 -11.29 -11.68 -1.14
CA LYS A 70 -10.55 -10.85 -0.20
C LYS A 70 -9.43 -11.62 0.49
N GLN A 71 -9.66 -12.88 0.86
CA GLN A 71 -8.59 -13.74 1.37
C GLN A 71 -7.45 -13.86 0.36
N LYS A 72 -7.75 -14.12 -0.92
CA LYS A 72 -6.73 -14.18 -1.97
C LYS A 72 -5.99 -12.85 -2.15
N ALA A 73 -6.68 -11.71 -2.11
CA ALA A 73 -6.04 -10.40 -2.19
C ALA A 73 -5.08 -10.17 -1.01
N GLU A 74 -5.49 -10.52 0.22
CA GLU A 74 -4.62 -10.43 1.40
C GLU A 74 -3.43 -11.39 1.32
N ILE A 75 -3.59 -12.58 0.74
CA ILE A 75 -2.48 -13.51 0.45
C ILE A 75 -1.50 -12.91 -0.56
N SER A 76 -1.99 -12.38 -1.68
CA SER A 76 -1.14 -11.70 -2.67
C SER A 76 -0.39 -10.52 -2.02
N ALA A 77 -1.05 -9.72 -1.20
CA ALA A 77 -0.43 -8.62 -0.47
C ALA A 77 0.63 -9.12 0.54
N TYR A 78 0.38 -10.22 1.25
CA TYR A 78 1.34 -10.84 2.17
C TYR A 78 2.64 -11.27 1.46
N PHE A 79 2.55 -11.71 0.20
CA PHE A 79 3.70 -12.04 -0.63
C PHE A 79 4.26 -10.86 -1.45
N ASN A 80 3.91 -9.62 -1.08
CA ASN A 80 4.32 -8.39 -1.76
C ASN A 80 3.88 -8.30 -3.25
N LYS A 81 2.89 -9.10 -3.66
CA LYS A 81 2.28 -9.03 -4.99
C LYS A 81 1.14 -7.99 -4.98
N PHE A 82 1.50 -6.73 -4.72
CA PHE A 82 0.52 -5.67 -4.47
C PHE A 82 -0.35 -5.34 -5.69
N ASP A 83 0.22 -5.41 -6.89
CA ASP A 83 -0.55 -5.20 -8.13
C ASP A 83 -1.61 -6.29 -8.34
N GLU A 84 -1.27 -7.55 -8.00
CA GLU A 84 -2.23 -8.67 -8.06
C GLU A 84 -3.32 -8.50 -6.99
N ALA A 85 -2.95 -8.13 -5.76
CA ALA A 85 -3.92 -7.86 -4.69
C ALA A 85 -4.88 -6.71 -5.06
N GLU A 86 -4.36 -5.61 -5.62
CA GLU A 86 -5.18 -4.51 -6.13
C GLU A 86 -6.15 -4.98 -7.21
N GLN A 87 -5.66 -5.77 -8.18
CA GLN A 87 -6.48 -6.27 -9.28
C GLN A 87 -7.64 -7.15 -8.76
N ILE A 88 -7.37 -8.04 -7.80
CA ILE A 88 -8.41 -8.85 -7.16
C ILE A 88 -9.45 -7.97 -6.48
N TYR A 89 -9.02 -6.93 -5.75
CA TYR A 89 -9.94 -5.98 -5.10
C TYR A 89 -10.81 -5.22 -6.12
N ARG A 90 -10.25 -4.86 -7.28
CA ARG A 90 -11.01 -4.21 -8.36
C ARG A 90 -12.02 -5.16 -9.00
N GLU A 91 -11.67 -6.43 -9.19
CA GLU A 91 -12.54 -7.45 -9.80
C GLU A 91 -13.78 -7.76 -8.96
N ILE A 92 -13.67 -7.64 -7.63
CA ILE A 92 -14.82 -7.79 -6.72
C ILE A 92 -15.52 -6.47 -6.39
N ASP A 93 -15.26 -5.41 -7.17
CA ASP A 93 -15.81 -4.06 -7.01
C ASP A 93 -15.55 -3.42 -5.62
N ARG A 94 -14.43 -3.82 -4.99
CA ARG A 94 -13.97 -3.28 -3.70
C ARG A 94 -12.76 -2.39 -3.87
N LYS A 95 -12.92 -1.34 -4.68
CA LYS A 95 -11.85 -0.36 -4.93
C LYS A 95 -11.45 0.42 -3.67
N ASP A 96 -12.33 0.52 -2.69
CA ASP A 96 -12.03 1.05 -1.36
C ASP A 96 -10.90 0.27 -0.67
N LEU A 97 -10.94 -1.06 -0.73
CA LEU A 97 -9.89 -1.93 -0.19
C LEU A 97 -8.58 -1.83 -1.00
N ALA A 98 -8.69 -1.68 -2.32
CA ALA A 98 -7.53 -1.39 -3.17
C ALA A 98 -6.84 -0.08 -2.78
N MET A 99 -7.61 0.98 -2.50
CA MET A 99 -7.10 2.27 -2.03
C MET A 99 -6.45 2.15 -0.65
N GLU A 100 -7.12 1.49 0.31
CA GLU A 100 -6.57 1.28 1.65
C GLU A 100 -5.24 0.51 1.61
N LEU A 101 -5.13 -0.50 0.74
CA LEU A 101 -3.89 -1.23 0.50
C LEU A 101 -2.77 -0.27 0.05
N ARG A 102 -3.03 0.59 -0.94
CA ARG A 102 -2.02 1.54 -1.46
C ARG A 102 -1.64 2.61 -0.46
N MET A 103 -2.58 3.11 0.34
CA MET A 103 -2.29 4.03 1.44
C MET A 103 -1.35 3.39 2.47
N ARG A 104 -1.61 2.13 2.87
CA ARG A 104 -0.77 1.39 3.82
C ARG A 104 0.66 1.18 3.31
N LEU A 105 0.84 1.06 1.99
CA LEU A 105 2.14 0.94 1.33
C LEU A 105 2.87 2.28 1.15
N GLY A 106 2.18 3.41 1.37
CA GLY A 106 2.68 4.73 1.06
C GLY A 106 2.78 5.00 -0.45
N ASP A 107 2.06 4.24 -1.28
CA ASP A 107 2.01 4.44 -2.73
C ASP A 107 0.95 5.49 -3.09
N TRP A 108 1.23 6.72 -2.66
CA TRP A 108 0.31 7.85 -2.80
C TRP A 108 0.02 8.19 -4.27
N SER A 109 0.93 7.84 -5.18
CA SER A 109 0.71 8.00 -6.62
C SER A 109 -0.44 7.12 -7.14
N LYS A 110 -0.50 5.86 -6.70
CA LYS A 110 -1.61 4.95 -7.00
C LYS A 110 -2.89 5.36 -6.29
N VAL A 111 -2.79 5.90 -5.07
CA VAL A 111 -3.96 6.45 -4.35
C VAL A 111 -4.63 7.56 -5.16
N VAL A 112 -3.86 8.53 -5.66
CA VAL A 112 -4.41 9.61 -6.54
C VAL A 112 -5.06 9.02 -7.79
N THR A 113 -4.43 8.03 -8.44
CA THR A 113 -4.99 7.37 -9.63
C THR A 113 -6.34 6.68 -9.32
N LEU A 114 -6.49 6.10 -8.12
CA LEU A 114 -7.74 5.47 -7.70
C LEU A 114 -8.83 6.52 -7.40
N ILE A 115 -8.46 7.66 -6.81
CA ILE A 115 -9.37 8.79 -6.59
C ILE A 115 -9.89 9.35 -7.91
N GLU A 116 -9.02 9.50 -8.91
CA GLU A 116 -9.41 9.93 -10.26
C GLU A 116 -10.39 8.95 -10.93
N GLN A 117 -10.39 7.67 -10.53
CA GLN A 117 -11.35 6.65 -10.95
C GLN A 117 -12.67 6.68 -10.14
N GLY A 118 -12.87 7.69 -9.29
CA GLY A 118 -14.07 7.91 -8.49
C GLY A 118 -14.06 7.25 -7.11
N VAL A 119 -12.88 6.87 -6.59
CA VAL A 119 -12.75 6.13 -5.32
C VAL A 119 -12.14 7.03 -4.25
N GLY A 120 -12.91 7.44 -3.25
CA GLY A 120 -12.40 8.24 -2.12
C GLY A 120 -13.07 9.60 -2.04
N ASN A 121 -12.39 10.56 -1.39
CA ASN A 121 -12.88 11.91 -1.16
C ASN A 121 -11.74 12.94 -1.27
N ASP A 122 -12.12 14.22 -1.25
CA ASP A 122 -11.18 15.34 -1.35
C ASP A 122 -10.19 15.39 -0.19
N GLU A 123 -10.55 14.86 0.99
CA GLU A 123 -9.67 14.81 2.16
C GLU A 123 -8.49 13.85 1.93
N ILE A 124 -8.76 12.64 1.44
CA ILE A 124 -7.71 11.66 1.10
C ILE A 124 -6.86 12.18 -0.07
N LEU A 125 -7.46 12.89 -1.04
CA LEU A 125 -6.71 13.50 -2.14
C LEU A 125 -5.70 14.54 -1.64
N LYS A 126 -6.15 15.43 -0.74
CA LYS A 126 -5.26 16.41 -0.08
C LYS A 126 -4.16 15.74 0.71
N GLU A 127 -4.48 14.68 1.47
CA GLU A 127 -3.48 13.90 2.20
C GLU A 127 -2.44 13.28 1.27
N ALA A 128 -2.89 12.65 0.16
CA ALA A 128 -2.00 12.04 -0.81
C ALA A 128 -1.03 13.06 -1.44
N TYR A 129 -1.54 14.24 -1.84
CA TYR A 129 -0.68 15.31 -2.34
C TYR A 129 0.29 15.84 -1.29
N ASN A 130 -0.14 16.01 -0.03
CA ASN A 130 0.77 16.38 1.06
C ASN A 130 1.91 15.38 1.21
N LYS A 131 1.61 14.07 1.24
CA LYS A 131 2.62 13.02 1.37
C LYS A 131 3.58 12.97 0.17
N MET A 132 3.07 13.20 -1.04
CA MET A 132 3.92 13.32 -2.24
C MET A 132 4.81 14.58 -2.21
N GLY A 133 4.31 15.68 -1.65
CA GLY A 133 5.06 16.92 -1.41
C GLY A 133 6.19 16.72 -0.39
N GLU A 134 5.89 16.12 0.77
CA GLU A 134 6.86 15.74 1.80
C GLU A 134 7.96 14.85 1.22
N PHE A 135 7.60 13.81 0.47
CA PHE A 135 8.57 12.94 -0.20
C PHE A 135 9.47 13.71 -1.19
N CYS A 136 8.94 14.73 -1.86
CA CYS A 136 9.74 15.57 -2.75
C CYS A 136 10.69 16.50 -1.98
N ILE A 137 10.28 17.01 -0.80
CA ILE A 137 11.17 17.76 0.10
C ILE A 137 12.36 16.89 0.50
N ASP A 138 12.13 15.65 0.93
CA ASP A 138 13.20 14.73 1.36
C ASP A 138 14.22 14.45 0.25
N LYS A 139 13.76 14.53 -1.01
CA LYS A 139 14.60 14.37 -2.20
C LYS A 139 15.13 15.70 -2.77
N GLN A 140 14.92 16.81 -2.07
CA GLN A 140 15.29 18.17 -2.48
C GLN A 140 14.72 18.59 -3.86
N ARG A 141 13.58 18.00 -4.25
CA ARG A 141 12.87 18.31 -5.48
C ARG A 141 11.85 19.41 -5.23
N TRP A 142 12.35 20.59 -4.86
CA TRP A 142 11.55 21.73 -4.38
C TRP A 142 10.44 22.15 -5.35
N ASN A 143 10.72 22.24 -6.66
CA ASN A 143 9.68 22.59 -7.65
C ASN A 143 8.51 21.59 -7.69
N LYS A 144 8.79 20.29 -7.52
CA LYS A 144 7.74 19.26 -7.46
C LYS A 144 6.99 19.30 -6.13
N ALA A 145 7.70 19.58 -5.04
CA ALA A 145 7.09 19.77 -3.73
C ALA A 145 6.09 20.94 -3.76
N ALA A 146 6.48 22.08 -4.35
CA ALA A 146 5.58 23.23 -4.52
C ALA A 146 4.31 22.86 -5.29
N PHE A 147 4.45 22.16 -6.42
CA PHE A 147 3.29 21.68 -7.18
C PHE A 147 2.34 20.85 -6.31
N TYR A 148 2.85 19.87 -5.57
CA TYR A 148 1.99 19.01 -4.75
C TYR A 148 1.35 19.74 -3.57
N PHE A 149 2.08 20.61 -2.86
CA PHE A 149 1.48 21.39 -1.77
C PHE A 149 0.43 22.39 -2.26
N GLN A 150 0.60 22.93 -3.47
CA GLN A 150 -0.43 23.74 -4.10
C GLN A 150 -1.69 22.90 -4.38
N GLN A 151 -1.57 21.69 -4.94
CA GLN A 151 -2.73 20.80 -5.13
C GLN A 151 -3.39 20.40 -3.79
N ALA A 152 -2.62 20.24 -2.73
CA ALA A 152 -3.12 19.93 -1.40
C ALA A 152 -3.79 21.12 -0.68
N ASN A 153 -3.64 22.36 -1.21
CA ASN A 153 -3.92 23.61 -0.50
C ASN A 153 -3.19 23.71 0.85
N ASN A 154 -1.97 23.17 0.92
CA ASN A 154 -1.11 23.26 2.10
C ASN A 154 -0.22 24.49 2.00
N TYR A 155 -0.79 25.63 2.36
CA TYR A 155 -0.13 26.93 2.24
C TYR A 155 1.09 27.05 3.13
N GLU A 156 1.08 26.49 4.35
CA GLU A 156 2.21 26.57 5.27
C GLU A 156 3.46 25.91 4.66
N ALA A 157 3.32 24.67 4.17
CA ALA A 157 4.42 23.97 3.50
C ALA A 157 4.81 24.62 2.17
N LEU A 158 3.83 25.18 1.43
CA LEU A 158 4.09 25.86 0.16
C LEU A 158 4.93 27.13 0.34
N ILE A 159 4.63 27.92 1.37
CA ILE A 159 5.40 29.12 1.74
C ILE A 159 6.85 28.75 2.03
N ASP A 160 7.07 27.70 2.83
CA ASP A 160 8.42 27.21 3.13
C ASP A 160 9.18 26.79 1.88
N VAL A 161 8.52 26.11 0.94
CA VAL A 161 9.13 25.69 -0.31
C VAL A 161 9.43 26.88 -1.22
N TYR A 162 8.53 27.84 -1.35
CA TYR A 162 8.77 29.05 -2.15
C TYR A 162 9.88 29.93 -1.58
N TYR A 163 9.94 30.08 -0.26
CA TYR A 163 11.03 30.79 0.41
C TYR A 163 12.39 30.15 0.08
N ARG A 164 12.49 28.81 0.18
CA ARG A 164 13.72 28.07 -0.19
C ARG A 164 14.09 28.18 -1.66
N LEU A 165 13.10 28.37 -2.54
CA LEU A 165 13.29 28.57 -3.97
C LEU A 165 13.53 30.04 -4.33
N GLU A 166 13.50 30.95 -3.36
CA GLU A 166 13.54 32.41 -3.55
C GLU A 166 12.43 32.92 -4.49
N GLN A 167 11.29 32.22 -4.53
CA GLN A 167 10.14 32.55 -5.36
C GLN A 167 9.19 33.51 -4.64
N PHE A 168 9.69 34.67 -4.21
CA PHE A 168 8.92 35.67 -3.47
C PHE A 168 7.69 36.18 -4.25
N THR A 169 7.81 36.31 -5.57
CA THR A 169 6.67 36.67 -6.44
C THR A 169 5.52 35.66 -6.41
N ASN A 170 5.80 34.39 -6.12
CA ASN A 170 4.76 33.38 -5.94
C ASN A 170 4.20 33.41 -4.52
N MET A 171 5.01 33.78 -3.51
CA MET A 171 4.51 34.03 -2.16
C MET A 171 3.55 35.22 -2.12
N ASP A 172 3.86 36.33 -2.79
CA ASP A 172 2.98 37.50 -2.85
C ASP A 172 1.58 37.15 -3.37
N LYS A 173 1.51 36.28 -4.38
CA LYS A 173 0.23 35.80 -4.94
C LYS A 173 -0.58 34.97 -3.94
N LEU A 174 0.07 34.28 -3.00
CA LEU A 174 -0.63 33.49 -1.99
C LEU A 174 -1.41 34.38 -1.00
N ILE A 175 -1.09 35.66 -0.87
CA ILE A 175 -1.81 36.58 0.04
C ILE A 175 -3.29 36.66 -0.32
N ASP A 176 -3.60 36.66 -1.62
CA ASP A 176 -4.97 36.73 -2.12
C ASP A 176 -5.71 35.39 -2.02
N ASP A 177 -4.97 34.27 -2.05
CA ASP A 177 -5.52 32.91 -2.06
C ASP A 177 -5.73 32.33 -0.64
N ILE A 178 -4.94 32.76 0.35
CA ILE A 178 -4.99 32.22 1.71
C ILE A 178 -6.20 32.84 2.46
N PRO A 179 -7.05 32.01 3.10
CA PRO A 179 -8.12 32.52 3.96
C PRO A 179 -7.58 33.40 5.09
N GLN A 180 -8.21 34.56 5.32
CA GLN A 180 -7.78 35.57 6.30
C GLN A 180 -7.68 35.05 7.75
N THR A 181 -8.34 33.94 8.07
CA THR A 181 -8.30 33.30 9.39
C THR A 181 -7.16 32.27 9.54
N SER A 182 -6.38 32.03 8.49
CA SER A 182 -5.34 30.99 8.46
C SER A 182 -4.06 31.43 9.15
N SER A 183 -3.45 30.53 9.93
CA SER A 183 -2.10 30.69 10.50
C SER A 183 -1.01 30.89 9.44
N ALA A 184 -1.24 30.41 8.22
CA ALA A 184 -0.30 30.55 7.11
C ALA A 184 0.03 32.01 6.76
N LEU A 185 -0.88 32.96 7.00
CA LEU A 185 -0.62 34.38 6.77
C LEU A 185 0.45 34.94 7.72
N ASN A 186 0.49 34.46 8.97
CA ASN A 186 1.52 34.86 9.92
C ASN A 186 2.90 34.34 9.49
N ILE A 187 2.95 33.08 9.05
CA ILE A 187 4.19 32.45 8.56
C ILE A 187 4.70 33.16 7.30
N LEU A 188 3.79 33.55 6.40
CA LEU A 188 4.11 34.32 5.21
C LEU A 188 4.70 35.69 5.59
N ALA A 189 4.09 36.40 6.55
CA ALA A 189 4.58 37.70 7.01
C ALA A 189 5.96 37.65 7.68
N GLU A 190 6.31 36.55 8.35
CA GLU A 190 7.65 36.37 8.96
C GLU A 190 8.76 36.09 7.94
N LYS A 191 8.41 35.60 6.73
CA LYS A 191 9.36 35.13 5.70
C LYS A 191 9.49 36.08 4.51
N MET A 192 8.69 37.15 4.47
CA MET A 192 8.86 38.28 3.54
C MET A 192 9.84 39.29 4.12
#